data_AF-A0A9Q0PN07-F1
#
_entry.id   AF-A0A9Q0PN07-F1
#
_cell.length_a   1.000
_cell.length_b   1.000
_cell.length_c   1.000
_cell.angle_alpha   90.00
_cell.angle_beta   90.00
_cell.angle_gamma   90.00
#
_symmetry.space_group_name_H-M   'P 1'
#
loop_
_entity.id
_entity.type
_entity.pdbx_description
1 polymer ?
#
loop_
_entity_poly.entity_id
_entity_poly.type
_entity_poly.pdbx_seq_one_letter_code
_entity_poly.pdbx_strand_id
1 'polypeptide(L)'
;MIVVDYTVPDLVNDNADLYCRVGVPFVMGTTGGDRDILYKTVDASKVYAVISPQMGKQVVAFLAAMEIMAGQFPDAFAGYSLHVKESHQAGKLDTSGTAKAVISCFKKLGVSFDDEIEMIRDPKEQVELVGVPEEHLSGHAFHLYYLSSPDKTVSFEFQHNVCGRSIYAEGTVDAVLFLAKKIQSRADKRIYNMIDVLREGNMR
;
A
#
# COMPACT_ATOMS: atom_id res chain seq x y z
N MET A 1 -26.19 -1.33 3.10
CA MET A 1 -25.23 -0.57 3.92
C MET A 1 -23.89 -1.30 3.85
N ILE A 2 -22.77 -0.58 3.73
CA ILE A 2 -21.40 -1.12 3.80
C ILE A 2 -20.67 -0.25 4.83
N VAL A 3 -20.03 -0.87 5.81
CA VAL A 3 -19.24 -0.16 6.83
C VAL A 3 -17.86 0.18 6.26
N VAL A 4 -17.32 1.35 6.60
CA VAL A 4 -15.93 1.71 6.30
C VAL A 4 -15.21 1.89 7.63
N ASP A 5 -14.17 1.08 7.87
CA ASP A 5 -13.41 1.07 9.12
C ASP A 5 -12.02 1.71 8.90
N TYR A 6 -11.87 2.89 9.51
CA TYR A 6 -10.62 3.61 9.76
C TYR A 6 -10.58 4.02 11.23
N THR A 7 -10.12 3.11 12.08
CA THR A 7 -10.09 3.26 13.54
C THR A 7 -8.65 3.22 14.04
N VAL A 8 -8.30 2.28 14.92
CA VAL A 8 -6.97 2.11 15.50
C VAL A 8 -6.59 0.63 15.53
N PRO A 9 -5.28 0.29 15.51
CA PRO A 9 -4.81 -1.10 15.49
C PRO A 9 -5.48 -2.01 16.53
N ASP A 10 -5.67 -1.52 17.75
CA ASP A 10 -6.21 -2.28 18.87
C ASP A 10 -7.69 -2.69 18.69
N LEU A 11 -8.42 -2.02 17.79
CA LEU A 11 -9.84 -2.30 17.54
C LEU A 11 -10.09 -3.12 16.27
N VAL A 12 -9.05 -3.42 15.48
CA VAL A 12 -9.19 -4.13 14.19
C VAL A 12 -9.92 -5.46 14.35
N ASN A 13 -9.51 -6.29 15.30
CA ASN A 13 -10.07 -7.62 15.50
C ASN A 13 -11.48 -7.56 16.10
N ASP A 14 -11.69 -6.71 17.11
CA ASP A 14 -12.99 -6.55 17.78
C ASP A 14 -14.07 -5.99 16.85
N ASN A 15 -13.72 -4.98 16.04
CA ASN A 15 -14.63 -4.41 15.06
C ASN A 15 -14.97 -5.43 13.96
N ALA A 16 -13.98 -6.15 13.43
CA ALA A 16 -14.22 -7.18 12.42
C ALA A 16 -15.15 -8.28 12.94
N ASP A 17 -14.94 -8.73 14.17
CA ASP A 17 -15.79 -9.71 14.86
C ASP A 17 -17.22 -9.17 15.05
N LEU A 18 -17.38 -7.90 15.46
CA LEU A 18 -18.69 -7.24 15.51
C LEU A 18 -19.39 -7.23 14.14
N TYR A 19 -18.70 -6.81 13.08
CA TYR A 19 -19.27 -6.74 11.73
C TYR A 19 -19.68 -8.13 11.23
N CYS A 20 -18.85 -9.13 11.51
CA CYS A 20 -19.11 -10.53 11.20
C CYS A 20 -20.35 -11.06 11.91
N ARG A 21 -20.50 -10.80 13.23
CA ARG A 21 -21.69 -11.22 14.01
C ARG A 21 -22.98 -10.57 13.51
N VAL A 22 -22.92 -9.28 13.15
CA VAL A 22 -24.08 -8.54 12.63
C VAL A 22 -24.39 -8.93 11.18
N GLY A 23 -23.43 -9.50 10.46
CA GLY A 23 -23.57 -9.85 9.04
C GLY A 23 -23.47 -8.64 8.11
N VAL A 24 -22.85 -7.55 8.54
CA VAL A 24 -22.74 -6.32 7.75
C VAL A 24 -21.45 -6.31 6.91
N PRO A 25 -21.53 -6.11 5.58
CA PRO A 25 -20.34 -5.98 4.74
C PRO A 25 -19.48 -4.78 5.13
N PHE A 26 -18.17 -4.89 4.97
CA PHE A 26 -17.27 -3.81 5.38
C PHE A 26 -16.01 -3.67 4.51
N VAL A 27 -15.45 -2.46 4.50
CA VAL A 27 -14.15 -2.12 3.92
C VAL A 27 -13.24 -1.69 5.06
N MET A 28 -12.17 -2.44 5.30
CA MET A 28 -11.23 -2.19 6.40
C MET A 28 -9.91 -1.63 5.86
N GLY A 29 -9.70 -0.34 6.10
CA GLY A 29 -8.46 0.38 5.82
C GLY A 29 -7.54 0.51 7.04
N THR A 30 -8.03 0.20 8.25
CA THR A 30 -7.25 0.22 9.48
C THR A 30 -6.08 -0.79 9.42
N THR A 31 -4.88 -0.29 9.68
CA THR A 31 -3.64 -1.07 9.76
C THR A 31 -3.42 -1.64 11.16
N GLY A 32 -2.49 -2.58 11.29
CA GLY A 32 -2.23 -3.26 12.56
C GLY A 32 -3.29 -4.31 12.90
N GLY A 33 -3.41 -4.62 14.19
CA GLY A 33 -4.16 -5.76 14.70
C GLY A 33 -3.50 -7.11 14.35
N ASP A 34 -4.09 -8.19 14.85
CA ASP A 34 -3.69 -9.54 14.43
C ASP A 34 -4.35 -9.86 13.08
N ARG A 35 -3.55 -9.81 12.02
CA ARG A 35 -4.03 -10.01 10.65
C ARG A 35 -4.51 -11.43 10.40
N ASP A 36 -3.91 -12.42 11.04
CA ASP A 36 -4.28 -13.83 10.85
C ASP A 36 -5.64 -14.10 11.50
N ILE A 37 -5.86 -13.60 12.72
CA ILE A 37 -7.16 -13.66 13.39
C ILE A 37 -8.21 -12.91 12.56
N LEU A 38 -7.89 -11.70 12.07
CA LEU A 38 -8.81 -10.93 11.22
C LEU A 38 -9.26 -11.75 10.00
N TYR A 39 -8.34 -12.30 9.21
CA TYR A 39 -8.70 -13.08 8.02
C TYR A 39 -9.49 -14.34 8.37
N LYS A 40 -9.14 -15.06 9.45
CA LYS A 40 -9.86 -16.24 9.91
C LYS A 40 -11.30 -15.92 10.33
N THR A 41 -11.50 -14.85 11.10
CA THR A 41 -12.83 -14.41 11.57
C THR A 41 -13.74 -14.09 10.40
N VAL A 42 -13.24 -13.33 9.42
CA VAL A 42 -14.04 -12.91 8.26
C VAL A 42 -14.31 -14.08 7.31
N ASP A 43 -13.37 -15.02 7.15
CA ASP A 43 -13.60 -16.17 6.29
C ASP A 43 -14.64 -17.11 6.90
N ALA A 44 -14.63 -17.28 8.22
CA ALA A 44 -15.60 -18.10 8.94
C ALA A 44 -17.03 -17.53 8.86
N SER A 45 -17.18 -16.20 8.89
CA SER A 45 -18.50 -15.54 8.89
C SER A 45 -19.18 -15.46 7.52
N LYS A 46 -18.41 -15.63 6.43
CA LYS A 46 -18.88 -15.49 5.05
C LYS A 46 -19.51 -14.13 4.74
N VAL A 47 -19.13 -13.09 5.48
CA VAL A 47 -19.46 -11.69 5.18
C VAL A 47 -18.61 -11.17 4.03
N TYR A 48 -19.18 -10.31 3.18
CA TYR A 48 -18.44 -9.62 2.13
C TYR A 48 -17.53 -8.55 2.73
N ALA A 49 -16.23 -8.62 2.46
CA ALA A 49 -15.28 -7.63 2.96
C ALA A 49 -14.19 -7.27 1.93
N VAL A 50 -13.76 -6.01 1.93
CA VAL A 50 -12.46 -5.62 1.38
C VAL A 50 -11.52 -5.33 2.53
N ILE A 51 -10.39 -6.03 2.59
CA ILE A 51 -9.37 -5.86 3.61
C ILE A 51 -8.08 -5.45 2.91
N SER A 52 -7.62 -4.21 3.13
CA SER A 52 -6.37 -3.72 2.54
C SER A 52 -5.67 -2.72 3.45
N PRO A 53 -4.42 -2.99 3.89
CA PRO A 53 -3.64 -2.05 4.70
C PRO A 53 -3.11 -0.86 3.87
N GLN A 54 -3.21 -0.92 2.55
CA GLN A 54 -2.87 0.17 1.62
C GLN A 54 -4.07 0.42 0.71
N MET A 55 -4.76 1.54 0.93
CA MET A 55 -5.95 1.91 0.15
C MET A 55 -5.64 2.85 -1.02
N GLY A 56 -4.42 3.37 -1.12
CA GLY A 56 -3.98 4.14 -2.28
C GLY A 56 -3.78 3.23 -3.48
N LYS A 57 -4.85 2.96 -4.24
CA LYS A 57 -4.88 1.89 -5.25
C LYS A 57 -3.80 2.03 -6.32
N GLN A 58 -3.39 3.25 -6.68
CA GLN A 58 -2.34 3.49 -7.66
C GLN A 58 -0.96 3.06 -7.13
N VAL A 59 -0.69 3.26 -5.84
CA VAL A 59 0.52 2.76 -5.18
C VAL A 59 0.50 1.23 -5.12
N VAL A 60 -0.67 0.63 -4.87
CA VAL A 60 -0.83 -0.84 -4.95
C VAL A 60 -0.58 -1.36 -6.36
N ALA A 61 -1.07 -0.67 -7.39
CA ALA A 61 -0.86 -1.07 -8.78
C ALA A 61 0.63 -1.02 -9.18
N PHE A 62 1.35 0.03 -8.75
CA PHE A 62 2.80 0.12 -8.95
C PHE A 62 3.53 -1.04 -8.27
N LEU A 63 3.22 -1.33 -7.00
CA LEU A 63 3.82 -2.47 -6.30
C LEU A 63 3.52 -3.80 -7.01
N ALA A 64 2.28 -4.02 -7.44
CA ALA A 64 1.90 -5.23 -8.16
C ALA A 64 2.66 -5.37 -9.49
N ALA A 65 2.87 -4.27 -10.22
CA ALA A 65 3.67 -4.29 -11.44
C ALA A 65 5.13 -4.66 -11.14
N MET A 66 5.71 -4.12 -10.07
CA MET A 66 7.06 -4.46 -9.61
C MET A 66 7.17 -5.94 -9.21
N GLU A 67 6.19 -6.48 -8.51
CA GLU A 67 6.15 -7.89 -8.10
C GLU A 67 6.08 -8.82 -9.31
N ILE A 68 5.24 -8.49 -10.31
CA ILE A 68 5.14 -9.25 -11.57
C ILE A 68 6.47 -9.22 -12.31
N MET A 69 7.07 -8.03 -12.49
CA MET A 69 8.35 -7.86 -13.17
C MET A 69 9.46 -8.67 -12.47
N ALA A 70 9.55 -8.57 -11.15
CA ALA A 70 10.52 -9.31 -10.34
C ALA A 70 10.31 -10.83 -10.38
N GLY A 71 9.05 -11.30 -10.50
CA GLY A 71 8.73 -12.72 -10.63
C GLY A 71 9.04 -13.29 -12.03
N GLN A 72 9.04 -12.45 -13.07
CA GLN A 72 9.27 -12.87 -14.46
C GLN A 72 10.73 -12.76 -14.90
N PHE A 73 11.48 -11.81 -14.34
CA PHE A 73 12.83 -11.48 -14.81
C PHE A 73 13.84 -11.49 -13.64
N PRO A 74 14.12 -12.67 -13.03
CA PRO A 74 15.12 -12.75 -11.97
C PRO A 74 16.47 -12.24 -12.47
N ASP A 75 17.19 -11.53 -11.60
CA ASP A 75 18.53 -10.99 -11.87
C ASP A 75 18.65 -9.98 -13.03
N ALA A 76 17.53 -9.45 -13.55
CA ALA A 76 17.52 -8.51 -14.67
C ALA A 76 18.28 -7.19 -14.41
N PHE A 77 18.47 -6.83 -13.14
CA PHE A 77 19.23 -5.67 -12.67
C PHE A 77 20.49 -6.10 -11.89
N ALA A 78 21.00 -7.32 -12.09
CA ALA A 78 22.23 -7.76 -11.46
C ALA A 78 23.39 -6.78 -11.73
N GLY A 79 24.10 -6.40 -10.67
CA GLY A 79 25.18 -5.41 -10.70
C GLY A 79 24.75 -3.95 -10.60
N TYR A 80 23.45 -3.63 -10.73
CA TYR A 80 22.98 -2.27 -10.45
C TYR A 80 23.05 -1.97 -8.95
N SER A 81 23.31 -0.69 -8.62
CA SER A 81 23.18 -0.17 -7.25
C SER A 81 21.80 0.48 -7.06
N LEU A 82 21.17 0.25 -5.91
CA LEU A 82 19.91 0.89 -5.53
C LEU A 82 20.13 1.90 -4.41
N HIS A 83 19.57 3.09 -4.59
CA HIS A 83 19.42 4.12 -3.55
C HIS A 83 17.94 4.36 -3.29
N VAL A 84 17.53 4.34 -2.03
CA VAL A 84 16.12 4.54 -1.65
C VAL A 84 16.02 5.71 -0.70
N LYS A 85 15.16 6.68 -1.04
CA LYS A 85 14.78 7.77 -0.14
C LYS A 85 13.30 7.69 0.17
N GLU A 86 12.92 7.97 1.41
CA GLU A 86 11.53 8.18 1.78
C GLU A 86 11.35 9.39 2.69
N SER A 87 10.20 10.06 2.53
CA SER A 87 9.78 11.16 3.38
C SER A 87 8.34 10.95 3.83
N HIS A 88 8.15 11.00 5.15
CA HIS A 88 6.88 10.89 5.87
C HIS A 88 6.89 11.90 7.02
N GLN A 89 5.77 12.06 7.73
CA GLN A 89 5.72 12.92 8.92
C GLN A 89 6.84 12.60 9.93
N ALA A 90 7.35 13.63 10.61
CA ALA A 90 8.51 13.53 11.51
C ALA A 90 8.38 12.45 12.61
N GLY A 91 7.17 12.20 13.10
CA GLY A 91 6.90 11.18 14.12
C GLY A 91 6.93 9.73 13.62
N LYS A 92 7.11 9.50 12.31
CA LYS A 92 7.15 8.15 11.74
C LYS A 92 8.55 7.57 11.82
N LEU A 93 8.74 6.68 12.81
CA LEU A 93 10.00 6.00 13.08
C LEU A 93 10.18 4.72 12.25
N ASP A 94 9.08 4.12 11.79
CA ASP A 94 9.11 2.92 10.98
C ASP A 94 9.17 3.24 9.47
N THR A 95 10.04 2.52 8.78
CA THR A 95 10.11 2.51 7.31
C THR A 95 8.80 2.01 6.70
N SER A 96 8.37 2.65 5.61
CA SER A 96 7.14 2.29 4.92
C SER A 96 7.07 0.81 4.52
N GLY A 97 6.00 0.11 4.91
CA GLY A 97 5.77 -1.27 4.47
C GLY A 97 5.71 -1.40 2.95
N THR A 98 5.23 -0.37 2.25
CA THR A 98 5.28 -0.29 0.79
C THR A 98 6.71 -0.20 0.28
N ALA A 99 7.58 0.59 0.92
CA ALA A 99 8.99 0.69 0.52
C ALA A 99 9.71 -0.65 0.64
N LYS A 100 9.51 -1.36 1.76
CA LYS A 100 10.08 -2.71 1.96
C LYS A 100 9.64 -3.70 0.87
N ALA A 101 8.37 -3.65 0.49
CA ALA A 101 7.83 -4.52 -0.56
C ALA A 101 8.46 -4.24 -1.93
N VAL A 102 8.63 -2.96 -2.29
CA VAL A 102 9.32 -2.56 -3.53
C VAL A 102 10.80 -2.95 -3.50
N ILE A 103 11.50 -2.74 -2.39
CA ILE A 103 12.90 -3.15 -2.20
C ILE A 103 13.05 -4.67 -2.37
N SER A 104 12.14 -5.45 -1.81
CA SER A 104 12.12 -6.91 -1.98
C SER A 104 12.00 -7.32 -3.45
N CYS A 105 11.26 -6.56 -4.26
CA CYS A 105 11.19 -6.76 -5.70
C CYS A 105 12.55 -6.48 -6.37
N PHE A 106 13.22 -5.38 -6.03
CA PHE A 106 14.56 -5.10 -6.58
C PHE A 106 15.61 -6.13 -6.16
N LYS A 107 15.54 -6.67 -4.94
CA LYS A 107 16.39 -7.78 -4.51
C LYS A 107 16.21 -9.03 -5.38
N LYS A 108 14.96 -9.37 -5.72
CA LYS A 108 14.65 -10.48 -6.67
C LYS A 108 15.12 -10.19 -8.09
N LEU A 109 15.20 -8.92 -8.47
CA LEU A 109 15.78 -8.47 -9.73
C LEU A 109 17.33 -8.46 -9.71
N GLY A 110 17.97 -8.96 -8.65
CA GLY A 110 19.44 -9.14 -8.59
C GLY A 110 20.21 -7.98 -7.98
N VAL A 111 19.53 -6.98 -7.43
CA VAL A 111 20.19 -5.84 -6.76
C VAL A 111 20.63 -6.24 -5.35
N SER A 112 21.89 -5.95 -5.00
CA SER A 112 22.34 -6.01 -3.62
C SER A 112 21.97 -4.72 -2.89
N PHE A 113 21.22 -4.83 -1.80
CA PHE A 113 20.79 -3.70 -0.99
C PHE A 113 20.74 -4.06 0.49
N ASP A 114 21.44 -3.29 1.31
CA ASP A 114 21.63 -3.54 2.75
C ASP A 114 20.47 -3.00 3.61
N ASP A 115 19.31 -2.74 2.98
CA ASP A 115 18.11 -2.19 3.61
C ASP A 115 18.30 -0.79 4.25
N GLU A 116 19.36 -0.07 3.87
CA GLU A 116 19.61 1.31 4.28
C GLU A 116 18.75 2.31 3.47
N ILE A 117 17.56 2.60 4.01
CA ILE A 117 16.65 3.60 3.45
C ILE A 117 17.00 4.98 4.02
N GLU A 118 17.27 5.95 3.15
CA GLU A 118 17.45 7.35 3.54
C GLU A 118 16.10 7.95 3.96
N MET A 119 15.89 8.07 5.27
CA MET A 119 14.67 8.60 5.87
C MET A 119 14.78 10.11 6.09
N ILE A 120 14.10 10.90 5.24
CA ILE A 120 14.07 12.35 5.37
C ILE A 120 12.91 12.73 6.29
N ARG A 121 13.22 13.32 7.44
CA ARG A 121 12.26 13.70 8.49
C ARG A 121 12.40 15.16 8.93
N ASP A 122 13.53 15.80 8.64
CA ASP A 122 13.72 17.23 8.93
C ASP A 122 12.77 18.06 8.03
N PRO A 123 11.86 18.87 8.59
CA PRO A 123 10.89 19.60 7.79
C PRO A 123 11.51 20.53 6.74
N LYS A 124 12.69 21.10 6.98
CA LYS A 124 13.35 21.96 6.00
C LYS A 124 13.86 21.12 4.83
N GLU A 125 14.51 19.99 5.11
CA GLU A 125 14.93 19.05 4.05
C GLU A 125 13.73 18.50 3.27
N GLN A 126 12.59 18.25 3.94
CA GLN A 126 11.37 17.80 3.28
C GLN A 126 10.83 18.82 2.27
N VAL A 127 10.87 20.12 2.59
CA VAL A 127 10.46 21.18 1.67
C VAL A 127 11.53 21.40 0.59
N GLU A 128 12.77 21.61 0.99
CA GLU A 128 13.86 22.08 0.11
C GLU A 128 14.41 20.98 -0.81
N LEU A 129 14.57 19.75 -0.29
CA LEU A 129 15.21 18.65 -1.02
C LEU A 129 14.20 17.67 -1.62
N VAL A 130 13.09 17.42 -0.93
CA VAL A 130 12.08 16.43 -1.36
C VAL A 130 10.93 17.09 -2.13
N GLY A 131 10.72 18.39 -1.95
CA GLY A 131 9.62 19.13 -2.60
C GLY A 131 8.25 18.83 -1.99
N VAL A 132 8.20 18.51 -0.68
CA VAL A 132 6.93 18.37 0.05
C VAL A 132 6.35 19.77 0.27
N PRO A 133 5.11 20.07 -0.16
CA PRO A 133 4.47 21.34 0.15
C PRO A 133 4.32 21.53 1.66
N GLU A 134 4.52 22.76 2.16
CA GLU A 134 4.49 23.07 3.59
C GLU A 134 3.18 22.62 4.25
N GLU A 135 2.03 22.77 3.58
CA GLU A 135 0.72 22.35 4.11
C GLU A 135 0.60 20.82 4.31
N HIS A 136 1.49 20.03 3.72
CA HIS A 136 1.46 18.57 3.72
C HIS A 136 2.54 17.91 4.59
N LEU A 137 3.40 18.67 5.27
CA LEU A 137 4.46 18.13 6.15
C LEU A 137 3.94 17.21 7.28
N SER A 138 2.70 17.43 7.71
CA SER A 138 2.04 16.62 8.74
C SER A 138 1.34 15.37 8.19
N GLY A 139 1.38 15.16 6.87
CA GLY A 139 0.67 14.06 6.21
C GLY A 139 1.04 13.95 4.75
N HIS A 140 2.18 13.30 4.49
CA HIS A 140 2.66 12.98 3.16
C HIS A 140 3.36 11.61 3.15
N ALA A 141 3.53 11.06 1.95
CA ALA A 141 4.32 9.86 1.72
C ALA A 141 5.00 9.98 0.35
N PHE A 142 6.28 10.34 0.36
CA PHE A 142 7.11 10.53 -0.84
C PHE A 142 8.18 9.45 -0.82
N HIS A 143 8.33 8.74 -1.94
CA HIS A 143 9.36 7.70 -2.07
C HIS A 143 10.06 7.81 -3.41
N LEU A 144 11.37 7.57 -3.40
CA LEU A 144 12.26 7.57 -4.54
C LEU A 144 13.08 6.28 -4.52
N TYR A 145 13.06 5.54 -5.63
CA TYR A 145 13.92 4.38 -5.86
C TYR A 145 14.78 4.68 -7.08
N TYR A 146 16.08 4.81 -6.87
CA TYR A 146 17.04 5.18 -7.89
C TYR A 146 18.00 4.02 -8.14
N LEU A 147 18.07 3.55 -9.39
CA LEU A 147 18.99 2.51 -9.83
C LEU A 147 20.06 3.11 -10.73
N SER A 148 21.30 2.64 -10.60
CA SER A 148 22.41 3.04 -11.46
C SER A 148 23.24 1.84 -11.89
N SER A 149 23.55 1.76 -13.19
CA SER A 149 24.37 0.67 -13.75
C SER A 149 25.81 0.72 -13.22
N PRO A 150 26.56 -0.40 -13.29
CA PRO A 150 27.96 -0.45 -12.86
C PRO A 150 28.85 0.64 -13.50
N ASP A 151 28.66 0.89 -14.79
CA ASP A 151 29.41 1.87 -15.59
C ASP A 151 28.86 3.31 -15.50
N LYS A 152 27.79 3.51 -14.71
CA LYS A 152 27.13 4.80 -14.48
C LYS A 152 26.52 5.46 -15.72
N THR A 153 26.29 4.71 -16.79
CA THR A 153 25.69 5.23 -18.04
C THR A 153 24.16 5.12 -18.08
N VAL A 154 23.58 4.22 -17.29
CA VAL A 154 22.13 4.01 -17.20
C VAL A 154 21.64 4.33 -15.80
N SER A 155 20.57 5.13 -15.72
CA SER A 155 19.83 5.36 -14.49
C SER A 155 18.34 5.13 -14.67
N PHE A 156 17.69 4.61 -13.63
CA PHE A 156 16.24 4.51 -13.55
C PHE A 156 15.77 5.19 -12.27
N GLU A 157 14.65 5.88 -12.38
CA GLU A 157 14.02 6.56 -11.25
C GLU A 157 12.54 6.18 -11.18
N PHE A 158 12.13 5.69 -10.02
CA PHE A 158 10.73 5.43 -9.71
C PHE A 158 10.34 6.30 -8.52
N GLN A 159 9.34 7.17 -8.73
CA GLN A 159 8.89 8.09 -7.72
C GLN A 159 7.36 8.04 -7.59
N HIS A 160 6.89 8.06 -6.34
CA HIS A 160 5.47 8.25 -6.05
C HIS A 160 5.29 9.12 -4.81
N ASN A 161 4.58 10.23 -4.99
CA ASN A 161 4.39 11.28 -4.00
C ASN A 161 2.91 11.41 -3.67
N VAL A 162 2.59 11.29 -2.39
CA VAL A 162 1.24 11.47 -1.87
C VAL A 162 1.23 12.66 -0.92
N CYS A 163 0.38 13.62 -1.24
CA CYS A 163 0.04 14.74 -0.37
C CYS A 163 -1.32 14.49 0.28
N GLY A 164 -1.37 14.58 1.61
CA GLY A 164 -2.60 14.39 2.38
C GLY A 164 -3.17 12.97 2.30
N ARG A 165 -4.50 12.88 2.29
CA ARG A 165 -5.24 11.61 2.44
C ARG A 165 -6.17 11.26 1.27
N SER A 166 -6.22 12.11 0.24
CA SER A 166 -7.17 11.99 -0.86
C SER A 166 -7.05 10.63 -1.57
N ILE A 167 -5.83 10.17 -1.89
CA ILE A 167 -5.63 8.88 -2.56
C ILE A 167 -6.26 7.69 -1.81
N TYR A 168 -6.23 7.72 -0.47
CA TYR A 168 -6.80 6.66 0.37
C TYR A 168 -8.32 6.76 0.42
N ALA A 169 -8.86 7.98 0.50
CA ALA A 169 -10.31 8.20 0.46
C ALA A 169 -10.90 7.75 -0.88
N GLU A 170 -10.27 8.14 -1.99
CA GLU A 170 -10.66 7.77 -3.34
C GLU A 170 -10.60 6.26 -3.57
N GLY A 171 -9.52 5.60 -3.14
CA GLY A 171 -9.40 4.15 -3.23
C GLY A 171 -10.39 3.41 -2.31
N THR A 172 -10.77 4.00 -1.19
CA THR A 172 -11.83 3.45 -0.32
C THR A 172 -13.20 3.55 -0.99
N VAL A 173 -13.52 4.67 -1.64
CA VAL A 173 -14.74 4.81 -2.44
C VAL A 173 -14.79 3.75 -3.53
N ASP A 174 -13.69 3.53 -4.25
CA ASP A 174 -13.59 2.46 -5.24
C ASP A 174 -13.81 1.07 -4.63
N ALA A 175 -13.21 0.78 -3.47
CA ALA A 175 -13.41 -0.49 -2.78
C ALA A 175 -14.87 -0.70 -2.36
N VAL A 176 -15.57 0.35 -1.91
CA VAL A 176 -17.00 0.29 -1.56
C VAL A 176 -17.85 0.02 -2.81
N LEU A 177 -17.59 0.70 -3.93
CA LEU A 177 -18.28 0.48 -5.20
C LEU A 177 -18.07 -0.95 -5.71
N PHE A 178 -16.83 -1.42 -5.66
CA PHE A 178 -16.46 -2.79 -5.99
C PHE A 178 -17.23 -3.79 -5.13
N LEU A 179 -17.21 -3.61 -3.81
CA LEU A 179 -17.84 -4.54 -2.88
C LEU A 179 -19.37 -4.56 -3.06
N ALA A 180 -20.00 -3.41 -3.30
CA ALA A 180 -21.42 -3.30 -3.62
C ALA A 180 -21.78 -4.14 -4.86
N LYS A 181 -20.96 -4.09 -5.91
CA LYS A 181 -21.14 -4.92 -7.12
C LYS A 181 -21.04 -6.41 -6.81
N LYS A 182 -20.06 -6.84 -6.00
CA LYS A 182 -19.90 -8.26 -5.60
C LYS A 182 -21.06 -8.79 -4.76
N ILE A 183 -21.62 -7.95 -3.89
CA ILE A 183 -22.82 -8.26 -3.11
C ILE A 183 -24.02 -8.42 -4.04
N GLN A 184 -24.25 -7.45 -4.94
CA GLN A 184 -25.37 -7.49 -5.88
C GLN A 184 -25.33 -8.71 -6.79
N SER A 185 -24.13 -9.07 -7.27
CA SER A 185 -23.93 -10.24 -8.13
C SER A 185 -23.94 -11.57 -7.38
N ARG A 186 -24.04 -11.57 -6.04
CA ARG A 186 -23.90 -12.76 -5.20
C ARG A 186 -22.67 -13.60 -5.57
N ALA A 187 -21.53 -12.93 -5.80
CA ALA A 187 -20.27 -13.59 -6.16
C ALA A 187 -19.95 -14.70 -5.14
N ASP A 188 -19.16 -15.74 -5.45
CA ASP A 188 -18.83 -16.78 -4.46
C ASP A 188 -17.71 -16.37 -3.49
N LYS A 189 -16.74 -15.59 -3.98
CA LYS A 189 -15.68 -15.03 -3.15
C LYS A 189 -16.26 -13.99 -2.17
N ARG A 190 -15.82 -14.00 -0.91
CA ARG A 190 -16.32 -13.12 0.16
C ARG A 190 -15.30 -12.08 0.61
N ILE A 191 -14.03 -12.47 0.73
CA ILE A 191 -12.95 -11.57 1.13
C ILE A 191 -12.18 -11.14 -0.11
N TYR A 192 -11.99 -9.84 -0.24
CA TYR A 192 -11.28 -9.20 -1.34
C TYR A 192 -10.19 -8.28 -0.80
N ASN A 193 -9.24 -7.92 -1.67
CA ASN A 193 -8.22 -6.92 -1.38
C ASN A 193 -8.18 -5.85 -2.49
N MET A 194 -7.23 -4.91 -2.39
CA MET A 194 -7.13 -3.83 -3.37
C MET A 194 -6.67 -4.30 -4.77
N ILE A 195 -6.03 -5.46 -4.90
CA ILE A 195 -5.71 -6.06 -6.21
C ILE A 195 -6.98 -6.53 -6.91
N ASP A 196 -7.92 -7.13 -6.16
CA ASP A 196 -9.23 -7.49 -6.71
C ASP A 196 -9.99 -6.27 -7.21
N VAL A 197 -9.96 -5.16 -6.46
CA VAL A 197 -10.56 -3.88 -6.85
C VAL A 197 -9.92 -3.35 -8.14
N LEU A 198 -8.58 -3.36 -8.24
CA LEU A 198 -7.87 -2.93 -9.45
C LEU A 198 -8.23 -3.77 -10.68
N ARG A 199 -8.40 -5.08 -10.52
CA ARG A 199 -8.75 -6.01 -11.62
C ARG A 199 -10.16 -5.82 -12.15
N GLU A 200 -11.08 -5.27 -11.35
CA GLU A 200 -12.43 -4.95 -11.81
C GLU A 200 -12.44 -3.82 -12.84
N GLY A 201 -11.38 -2.99 -12.86
CA GLY A 201 -11.28 -1.80 -13.69
C GLY A 201 -11.87 -0.55 -13.04
N ASN A 202 -11.95 0.52 -13.82
CA ASN A 202 -12.57 1.76 -13.38
C ASN A 202 -14.10 1.59 -13.27
N MET A 203 -14.69 2.15 -12.20
CA MET A 203 -16.14 2.13 -11.94
C MET A 203 -16.72 3.54 -11.77
N ARG A 204 -15.99 4.58 -12.20
CA ARG A 204 -16.31 6.01 -12.03
C ARG A 204 -15.85 6.83 -13.23
#